data_AF-A0A2K8SJK0-F1
#
_entry.id   AF-A0A2K8SJK0-F1
#
_cell.length_a   1.000
_cell.length_b   1.000
_cell.length_c   1.000
_cell.angle_alpha   90.00
_cell.angle_beta   90.00
_cell.angle_gamma   90.00
#
_symmetry.space_group_name_H-M   'P 1'
#
loop_
_entity.id
_entity.type
_entity.pdbx_description
1 polymer ?
#
loop_
_entity_poly.entity_id
_entity_poly.type
_entity_poly.pdbx_seq_one_letter_code
_entity_poly.pdbx_strand_id
1 'polypeptide(L)' 'MTEGKQKRTVFAPQPILISSLALPANRVISVEVDDNEDVEWMWTSLPEGTKYISGYTIVKKAD' A
#
# COMPACT_ATOMS: atom_id res chain seq x y z
N MET A 1 21.95 14.52 18.08
CA MET A 1 21.10 13.31 18.21
C MET A 1 20.08 13.40 17.10
N THR A 2 20.17 12.55 16.08
CA THR A 2 19.18 12.52 15.01
C THR A 2 17.91 11.98 15.65
N GLU A 3 16.89 12.82 15.83
CA GLU A 3 15.55 12.35 16.22
C GLU A 3 15.15 11.27 15.21
N GLY A 4 15.21 10.01 15.66
CA GLY A 4 14.80 8.87 14.88
C GLY A 4 13.30 8.97 14.75
N LYS A 5 12.84 9.69 13.73
CA LYS A 5 11.46 9.70 13.26
C LYS A 5 10.91 8.28 13.32
N GLN A 6 9.99 8.03 14.24
CA GLN A 6 9.48 6.70 14.51
C GLN A 6 8.74 6.22 13.27
N LYS A 7 9.32 5.25 12.58
CA LYS A 7 8.76 4.70 11.35
C LYS A 7 7.88 3.51 11.65
N ARG A 8 6.78 3.39 10.92
CA ARG A 8 5.88 2.22 10.96
C ARG A 8 5.71 1.64 9.56
N THR A 9 5.54 0.32 9.50
CA THR A 9 5.23 -0.37 8.25
C THR A 9 3.72 -0.51 8.11
N VAL A 10 3.16 -0.02 7.01
CA VAL A 10 1.75 -0.21 6.64
C VAL A 10 1.70 -1.23 5.52
N PHE A 11 0.90 -2.29 5.72
CA PHE A 11 0.74 -3.34 4.73
C PHE A 11 -0.36 -2.99 3.74
N ALA A 12 -0.11 -3.27 2.45
CA ALA A 12 -1.11 -3.12 1.42
C ALA A 12 -2.29 -4.07 1.71
N PRO A 13 -3.55 -3.60 1.57
CA PRO A 13 -4.70 -4.47 1.66
C PRO A 13 -4.60 -5.55 0.57
N GLN A 14 -4.37 -6.80 0.99
CA GLN A 14 -4.34 -7.91 0.04
C GLN A 14 -5.78 -8.30 -0.30
N PRO A 15 -6.15 -8.40 -1.59
CA PRO A 15 -7.44 -8.98 -1.94
C PRO A 15 -7.47 -10.43 -1.43
N ILE A 16 -8.49 -10.75 -0.62
CA ILE A 16 -8.68 -12.05 0.08
C ILE A 16 -8.84 -13.23 -0.91
N LEU A 17 -9.05 -12.93 -2.18
CA LEU A 17 -9.20 -13.87 -3.27
C LEU A 17 -8.34 -13.31 -4.41
N ILE A 18 -7.23 -13.94 -4.78
CA ILE A 18 -7.10 -14.86 -5.94
C ILE A 18 -5.71 -15.49 -5.86
N SER A 19 -5.65 -16.77 -5.45
CA SER A 19 -4.40 -17.53 -5.37
C SER A 19 -3.92 -18.07 -6.74
N SER A 20 -4.44 -17.55 -7.86
CA SER A 20 -4.25 -18.18 -9.17
C SER A 20 -4.34 -17.28 -10.41
N LEU A 21 -4.64 -15.98 -10.30
CA LEU A 21 -4.50 -15.05 -11.42
C LEU A 21 -3.15 -14.35 -11.31
N ALA A 22 -2.39 -14.36 -12.40
CA ALA A 22 -1.06 -13.77 -12.50
C ALA A 22 -1.14 -12.24 -12.34
N LEU A 23 -1.27 -11.78 -11.10
CA LEU A 23 -1.19 -10.37 -10.76
C LEU A 23 0.19 -9.85 -11.21
N PRO A 24 0.27 -8.60 -11.69
CA PRO A 24 1.54 -8.00 -12.11
C PRO A 24 2.60 -8.09 -11.01
N ALA A 25 3.83 -8.41 -11.39
CA ALA A 25 4.95 -8.57 -10.45
C ALA A 25 5.31 -7.28 -9.71
N ASN A 26 4.93 -6.11 -10.23
CA ASN A 26 5.22 -4.79 -9.71
C ASN A 26 4.20 -4.31 -8.64
N ARG A 27 3.56 -5.22 -7.90
CA ARG A 27 2.61 -4.85 -6.84
C ARG A 27 3.32 -4.35 -5.59
N VAL A 28 2.70 -3.38 -4.92
CA VAL A 28 3.17 -2.88 -3.63
C VAL A 28 2.63 -3.79 -2.53
N ILE A 29 3.50 -4.26 -1.63
CA ILE A 29 3.15 -5.19 -0.54
C ILE A 29 3.10 -4.46 0.80
N SER A 30 4.01 -3.52 1.02
CA SER A 30 4.07 -2.68 2.21
C SER A 30 4.81 -1.38 1.92
N VAL A 31 4.60 -0.40 2.80
CA VAL A 31 5.23 0.93 2.74
C VAL A 31 5.67 1.31 4.15
N GLU A 32 6.89 1.84 4.26
CA GLU A 32 7.40 2.43 5.50
C GLU A 32 7.04 3.92 5.53
N VAL A 33 6.35 4.36 6.57
CA VAL A 33 5.90 5.76 6.75
C VAL A 33 6.28 6.27 8.13
N ASP A 34 6.35 7.59 8.29
CA ASP A 34 6.47 8.24 9.60
C ASP A 34 5.22 8.05 10.46
N ASP A 35 5.33 8.28 11.77
CA ASP A 35 4.19 8.21 12.69
C ASP A 35 3.09 9.22 12.34
N ASN A 36 3.45 10.39 11.81
CA ASN A 36 2.50 11.43 11.39
C ASN A 36 1.98 11.22 9.95
N GLU A 37 2.28 10.08 9.35
CA GLU A 37 1.97 9.76 7.96
C GLU A 37 1.07 8.53 7.85
N ASP A 38 0.26 8.54 6.80
CA ASP A 38 -0.62 7.45 6.42
C ASP A 38 -0.47 7.14 4.93
N VAL A 39 -1.06 6.04 4.49
CA VAL A 39 -0.91 5.53 3.13
C VAL A 39 -2.26 5.48 2.46
N GLU A 40 -2.41 6.26 1.40
CA GLU A 40 -3.54 6.13 0.47
C GLU A 40 -3.18 5.14 -0.63
N TRP A 41 -3.93 4.05 -0.70
CA TRP A 41 -3.69 2.97 -1.65
C TRP A 41 -4.35 3.26 -3.00
N MET A 42 -3.56 3.13 -4.07
CA MET A 42 -4.07 3.26 -5.44
C MET A 42 -4.48 1.88 -5.97
N TRP A 43 -5.78 1.72 -6.20
CA TRP A 43 -6.35 0.50 -6.76
C TRP A 43 -6.45 0.57 -8.27
N THR A 44 -5.90 -0.44 -8.95
CA THR A 44 -6.11 -0.66 -10.38
C THR A 44 -7.05 -1.83 -10.58
N SER A 45 -8.02 -1.65 -11.47
CA SER A 45 -8.96 -2.71 -11.86
C SER A 45 -8.50 -3.33 -13.17
N LEU A 46 -8.40 -4.65 -13.20
CA LEU A 46 -8.16 -5.43 -14.41
C LEU A 46 -9.48 -5.62 -15.19
N PRO A 47 -9.43 -5.86 -16.51
CA PRO A 47 -10.63 -6.07 -17.33
C PRO A 47 -11.54 -7.21 -16.84
N GLU A 48 -10.97 -8.19 -16.15
CA GLU A 48 -11.67 -9.34 -15.55
C GLU A 48 -12.40 -9.01 -14.22
N GLY A 49 -12.29 -7.77 -13.73
CA GLY A 49 -12.92 -7.31 -12.49
C GLY A 49 -12.05 -7.45 -11.24
N THR A 50 -10.90 -8.12 -11.33
CA THR A 50 -9.91 -8.18 -10.25
C THR A 50 -9.33 -6.80 -9.96
N LYS A 51 -9.21 -6.44 -8.68
CA LYS A 51 -8.55 -5.20 -8.26
C LYS A 51 -7.28 -5.51 -7.50
N TYR A 52 -6.22 -4.76 -7.77
CA TYR A 52 -4.94 -4.88 -7.08
C TYR A 52 -4.34 -3.52 -6.77
N ILE A 53 -3.42 -3.48 -5.80
CA ILE A 53 -2.67 -2.27 -5.46
C ILE A 53 -1.53 -2.09 -6.46
N SER A 54 -1.64 -1.05 -7.28
CA SER A 54 -0.62 -0.67 -8.26
C SER A 54 0.31 0.43 -7.75
N GLY A 55 -0.05 1.10 -6.66
CA GLY A 55 0.71 2.22 -6.12
C GLY A 55 0.16 2.74 -4.80
N TYR A 56 0.79 3.78 -4.29
CA TYR A 56 0.40 4.44 -3.04
C TYR A 56 0.81 5.91 -3.06
N THR A 57 0.18 6.70 -2.21
CA THR A 57 0.59 8.07 -1.87
C THR A 57 0.75 8.16 -0.35
N ILE A 58 1.84 8.77 0.11
CA ILE A 58 2.05 9.05 1.54
C ILE A 58 1.38 10.38 1.85
N VAL A 59 0.43 10.36 2.78
CA VAL A 59 -0.30 11.56 3.22
C VAL A 59 -0.01 11.84 4.67
N LYS A 60 -0.22 13.09 5.10
CA LYS A 60 -0.21 13.42 6.53
C LYS A 60 -1.51 12.91 7.16
N LYS A 61 -1.41 12.34 8.35
CA LYS A 61 -2.61 12.05 9.16
C LYS A 61 -3.34 13.36 9.44
N ALA A 62 -4.67 13.33 9.32
CA ALA A 62 -5.49 14.41 9.85
C ALA A 62 -5.43 14.31 11.39
N ASP A 63 -5.15 15.44 12.04
CA ASP A 63 -5.14 15.62 13.50
C ASP A 63 -6.54 15.44 14.11
#